data_AF-A0A965N9G0-F1
#
_entry.id   AF-A0A965N9G0-F1
#
_cell.length_a   1.000
_cell.length_b   1.000
_cell.length_c   1.000
_cell.angle_alpha   90.00
_cell.angle_beta   90.00
_cell.angle_gamma   90.00
#
_symmetry.space_group_name_H-M   'P 1'
#
loop_
_entity.id
_entity.type
_entity.pdbx_description
1 polymer ?
#
loop_
_entity_poly.entity_id
_entity_poly.type
_entity_poly.pdbx_seq_one_letter_code
_entity_poly.pdbx_strand_id
1 'polypeptide(L)' 'MNPQTAWCEGCFRTLDEIVQWATADDAYKQRVWAQLDQRKLSTYPRVAASPLDFPQCEIKAPGSP' A
#
# COMPACT_ATOMS: atom_id res chain seq x y z
N MET A 1 -12.19 -6.88 2.82
CA MET A 1 -11.22 -7.90 3.27
C MET A 1 -11.05 -8.85 2.11
N ASN A 2 -9.82 -9.03 1.64
CA ASN A 2 -9.54 -9.76 0.41
C ASN A 2 -9.69 -11.27 0.64
N PRO A 3 -10.57 -11.96 -0.11
CA PRO A 3 -10.81 -13.40 0.07
C PRO A 3 -9.65 -14.30 -0.40
N GLN A 4 -8.73 -13.79 -1.23
CA GLN A 4 -7.58 -14.54 -1.73
C GLN A 4 -6.37 -14.47 -0.80
N THR A 5 -6.14 -13.31 -0.18
CA THR A 5 -4.98 -13.08 0.71
C THR A 5 -5.34 -13.08 2.20
N ALA A 6 -6.63 -13.09 2.53
CA ALA A 6 -7.14 -12.97 3.91
C ALA A 6 -6.59 -11.73 4.65
N TRP A 7 -6.35 -10.64 3.92
CA TRP A 7 -5.90 -9.35 4.48
C TRP A 7 -6.91 -8.24 4.23
N CYS A 8 -6.93 -7.25 5.12
CA CYS A 8 -7.66 -6.00 4.89
C CYS A 8 -7.02 -5.22 3.72
N GLU A 9 -7.82 -4.75 2.77
CA GLU A 9 -7.34 -4.08 1.55
C GLU A 9 -6.72 -2.69 1.82
N GLY A 10 -7.06 -2.05 2.93
CA GLY A 10 -6.44 -0.78 3.34
C GLY A 10 -5.23 -0.95 4.26
N CYS A 11 -5.32 -1.87 5.24
CA CYS A 11 -4.33 -1.98 6.31
C CYS A 11 -3.36 -3.16 6.16
N PHE A 12 -3.61 -4.10 5.24
CA PHE A 12 -2.81 -5.31 5.01
C PHE A 12 -2.60 -6.19 6.27
N ARG A 13 -3.53 -6.07 7.23
CA ARG A 13 -3.58 -6.85 8.47
C ARG A 13 -4.66 -7.92 8.39
N THR A 14 -4.49 -9.00 9.16
CA THR A 14 -5.54 -10.01 9.38
C THR A 14 -6.62 -9.47 10.32
N LEU A 15 -7.77 -10.14 10.37
CA LEU A 15 -8.86 -9.74 11.29
C LEU A 15 -8.44 -9.86 12.76
N ASP A 16 -7.70 -10.91 13.10
CA ASP A 16 -7.16 -11.15 14.44
C ASP A 16 -6.23 -10.00 14.88
N GLU A 17 -5.28 -9.64 14.00
CA GLU A 17 -4.36 -8.50 14.21
C GLU A 17 -5.09 -7.18 14.42
N ILE A 18 -6.23 -6.97 13.76
CA ILE A 18 -7.04 -5.75 13.89
C ILE A 18 -7.78 -5.73 15.23
N VAL A 19 -8.40 -6.85 15.61
CA VAL A 19 -9.16 -6.96 16.87
C VAL A 19 -8.25 -6.78 18.08
N GLN A 20 -7.06 -7.38 18.07
CA GLN A 20 -6.12 -7.30 19.19
C GLN A 20 -5.27 -6.02 19.21
N TRP A 21 -5.37 -5.15 18.19
CA TRP A 21 -4.45 -4.02 18.02
C TRP A 21 -4.45 -3.04 19.21
N ALA A 22 -5.62 -2.79 19.79
CA ALA A 22 -5.78 -1.85 20.90
C ALA A 22 -5.05 -2.30 22.17
N THR A 23 -4.97 -3.61 22.41
CA THR A 23 -4.35 -4.22 23.59
C THR A 23 -2.97 -4.82 23.31
N ALA A 24 -2.50 -4.74 22.07
CA ALA A 24 -1.22 -5.32 21.68
C ALA A 24 -0.02 -4.48 22.18
N ASP A 25 0.99 -5.18 22.67
CA ASP A 25 2.27 -4.59 23.06
C ASP A 25 3.07 -4.08 21.86
N ASP A 26 4.03 -3.19 22.11
CA ASP A 26 4.87 -2.61 21.07
C ASP A 26 5.68 -3.66 20.31
N ALA A 27 6.15 -4.70 21.00
CA ALA A 27 6.85 -5.83 20.37
C ALA A 27 5.96 -6.61 19.38
N TYR A 28 4.65 -6.68 19.64
CA TYR A 28 3.71 -7.26 18.69
C TYR A 28 3.48 -6.31 17.51
N LYS A 29 3.26 -5.02 17.78
CA LYS A 29 3.02 -4.00 16.74
C LYS A 29 4.20 -3.89 15.77
N GLN A 30 5.44 -3.93 16.28
CA GLN A 30 6.66 -3.94 15.47
C GLN A 30 6.74 -5.18 14.57
N ARG A 31 6.42 -6.37 15.08
CA ARG A 31 6.38 -7.60 14.29
C ARG A 31 5.35 -7.55 13.17
N VAL A 32 4.17 -6.97 13.44
CA VAL A 32 3.14 -6.78 12.40
C VAL A 32 3.62 -5.79 11.35
N TRP A 33 4.18 -4.64 11.76
CA TRP A 33 4.71 -3.63 10.84
C TRP A 33 5.79 -4.17 9.90
N ALA A 34 6.75 -4.95 10.43
CA ALA A 34 7.80 -5.57 9.60
C ALA A 34 7.24 -6.48 8.51
N GLN A 35 6.07 -7.10 8.73
CA GLN A 35 5.41 -7.94 7.74
C GLN A 35 4.59 -7.13 6.72
N LEU A 36 4.05 -5.95 7.10
CA LEU A 36 3.18 -5.17 6.21
C LEU A 36 3.86 -4.79 4.91
N ASP A 37 5.16 -4.47 4.92
CA ASP A 37 5.87 -4.08 3.71
C ASP A 37 5.96 -5.23 2.70
N GLN A 38 6.23 -6.45 3.18
CA GLN A 38 6.20 -7.64 2.33
C GLN A 38 4.79 -7.90 1.78
N ARG A 39 3.77 -7.82 2.64
CA ARG A 39 2.36 -8.04 2.25
C ARG A 39 1.89 -7.03 1.19
N LYS A 40 2.28 -5.76 1.32
CA LYS A 40 1.99 -4.70 0.34
C LYS A 40 2.62 -5.02 -1.01
N LEU A 41 3.90 -5.39 -1.04
CA LEU A 41 4.60 -5.74 -2.27
C LEU A 41 3.98 -6.96 -2.97
N SER A 42 3.51 -7.94 -2.21
CA SER A 42 2.81 -9.10 -2.78
C SER A 42 1.42 -8.78 -3.31
N THR A 43 0.71 -7.84 -2.68
CA THR A 43 -0.69 -7.50 -3.05
C THR A 43 -0.75 -6.47 -4.18
N TYR A 44 0.09 -5.46 -4.08
CA TYR A 44 0.25 -4.41 -5.08
C TYR A 44 1.74 -4.37 -5.39
N PRO A 45 2.24 -5.28 -6.26
CA PRO A 45 3.56 -5.08 -6.82
C PRO A 45 3.52 -3.67 -7.40
N ARG A 46 4.38 -2.79 -6.87
CA ARG A 46 4.47 -1.42 -7.35
C ARG A 46 4.72 -1.52 -8.84
N VAL A 47 3.67 -1.30 -9.64
CA VAL A 47 3.82 -1.07 -11.07
C VAL A 47 4.78 0.10 -11.12
N ALA A 48 5.98 -0.16 -11.63
CA ALA A 48 7.08 0.80 -11.65
C ALA A 48 6.50 2.15 -12.06
N ALA A 49 6.72 3.16 -11.21
CA ALA A 49 6.08 4.48 -11.29
C ALA A 49 5.98 4.90 -12.76
N SER A 50 4.80 4.67 -13.34
CA SER A 50 4.60 4.89 -14.76
C SER A 50 4.66 6.40 -14.92
N PRO A 51 5.58 6.97 -15.72
CA PRO A 51 5.61 8.41 -15.99
C PRO A 51 4.33 8.91 -16.67
N LEU A 52 3.42 8.00 -17.02
CA LEU A 52 2.24 8.21 -17.85
C LEU A 52 0.92 8.29 -17.06
N ASP A 53 0.93 8.22 -15.72
CA ASP A 53 -0.29 8.38 -14.91
C ASP A 53 -0.68 9.87 -14.72
N PHE A 54 0.21 10.79 -15.08
CA PHE A 54 -0.16 12.19 -15.28
C PHE A 54 -0.67 12.37 -16.71
N PRO A 55 -1.93 12.80 -16.93
CA PRO A 55 -2.37 13.16 -18.27
C PRO A 55 -1.52 14.35 -18.75
N GLN A 56 -0.67 14.09 -19.73
CA GLN A 56 0.14 15.09 -20.43
C GLN A 56 -0.77 15.97 -21.30
N CYS A 57 -1.63 16.79 -20.69
CA CYS A 57 -2.59 17.61 -21.42
C CYS A 57 -2.25 19.10 -21.44
N GLU A 58 -1.21 19.58 -20.75
CA GLU A 58 -1.00 21.03 -20.61
C GLU A 58 0.43 21.57 -20.77
N ILE A 59 1.38 20.80 -21.31
CA ILE A 59 2.67 21.38 -21.71
C ILE A 59 2.57 21.98 -23.12
N LYS A 60 1.68 22.95 -23.32
CA LYS A 60 1.77 23.87 -24.46
C LYS A 60 2.80 24.93 -24.10
N ALA A 61 4.06 24.69 -24.44
CA ALA A 61 5.09 25.72 -24.39
C ALA A 61 4.67 26.88 -25.32
N PRO A 62 4.56 28.14 -24.84
CA PRO A 62 4.34 29.27 -25.73
C PRO A 62 5.64 29.62 -26.45
N GLY A 63 5.63 29.53 -27.79
CA GLY A 63 6.53 30.24 -28.69
C GLY A 63 7.98 29.76 -28.75
N SER A 64 8.33 29.08 -29.83
CA SER A 64 9.69 29.08 -30.38
C SER A 64 9.64 28.70 -31.86
N PRO A 65 10.49 29.30 -32.71
CA PRO A 65 10.65 30.73 -32.99
C PRO A 65 9.56 31.31 -33.93
#